data_AF-C0HL31-F1
#
_entry.id   AF-C0HL31-F1
#
_cell.length_a   1.000
_cell.length_b   1.000
_cell.length_c   1.000
_cell.angle_alpha   90.00
_cell.angle_beta   90.00
_cell.angle_gamma   90.00
#
_symmetry.space_group_name_H-M   'P 1'
#
loop_
_entity.id
_entity.type
_entity.pdbx_description
1 polymer ?
#
loop_
_entity_poly.entity_id
_entity_poly.type
_entity_poly.pdbx_seq_one_letter_code
_entity_poly.pdbx_strand_id
1 'polypeptide(L)' 'SVTPIVCGETCFGGTCNTPGCSCSWPICTK' A
#
# COMPACT_ATOMS: atom_id res chain seq x y z
N SER A 1 -7.09 7.78 15.48
CA SER A 1 -6.51 7.87 14.13
C SER A 1 -5.78 6.56 13.87
N VAL A 2 -6.32 5.67 13.05
CA VAL A 2 -5.54 4.49 12.62
C VAL A 2 -4.62 5.00 11.53
N THR A 3 -3.34 5.14 11.83
CA THR A 3 -2.35 5.42 10.80
C THR A 3 -2.35 4.23 9.83
N PRO A 4 -2.41 4.45 8.51
CA PRO A 4 -2.37 3.37 7.53
C PRO A 4 -1.14 2.48 7.77
N ILE A 5 -1.33 1.16 7.77
CA ILE A 5 -0.23 0.21 8.00
C ILE A 5 0.55 0.07 6.69
N VAL A 6 1.84 0.39 6.71
CA VAL A 6 2.70 0.22 5.54
C VAL A 6 2.88 -1.26 5.24
N CYS A 7 2.56 -1.69 4.02
CA CYS A 7 2.61 -3.09 3.62
C CYS A 7 4.03 -3.60 3.28
N GLY A 8 5.01 -2.69 3.19
CA GLY A 8 6.38 -3.01 2.76
C GLY A 8 6.52 -3.22 1.25
N GLU A 9 5.50 -2.87 0.46
CA GLU A 9 5.49 -2.93 -1.01
C GLU A 9 5.33 -1.50 -1.58
N THR A 10 5.93 -1.25 -2.73
CA THR A 10 5.73 0.00 -3.49
C THR A 10 4.78 -0.24 -4.66
N CYS A 11 4.00 0.77 -4.99
CA CYS A 11 3.03 0.71 -6.09
C CYS A 11 3.31 1.78 -7.14
N PHE A 12 4.57 1.92 -7.58
CA PHE A 12 4.94 2.83 -8.65
C PHE A 12 4.15 2.58 -9.96
N GLY A 13 3.75 1.33 -10.21
CA GLY A 13 2.88 0.94 -11.32
C GLY A 13 1.37 1.02 -11.02
N GLY A 14 0.97 1.56 -9.87
CA GLY A 14 -0.43 1.72 -9.47
C GLY A 14 -1.09 0.50 -8.83
N THR A 15 -0.34 -0.58 -8.59
CA THR A 15 -0.87 -1.85 -8.05
C THR A 15 -0.12 -2.32 -6.82
N CYS A 16 -0.85 -2.95 -5.90
CA CYS A 16 -0.33 -3.68 -4.75
C CYS A 16 -0.72 -5.15 -4.87
N ASN A 17 0.23 -6.06 -4.69
CA ASN A 17 0.01 -7.50 -4.75
C ASN A 17 -0.29 -8.09 -3.36
N THR A 18 0.17 -7.42 -2.31
CA THR A 18 -0.08 -7.84 -0.93
C THR A 18 -1.58 -7.76 -0.61
N PRO A 19 -2.24 -8.89 -0.26
CA PRO A 19 -3.67 -8.90 0.03
C PRO A 19 -4.07 -7.91 1.12
N GLY A 20 -5.19 -7.23 0.88
CA GLY A 20 -5.74 -6.20 1.76
C GLY A 20 -5.02 -4.86 1.71
N CYS A 21 -3.96 -4.71 0.90
CA CYS A 21 -3.31 -3.42 0.70
C CYS A 21 -3.94 -2.67 -0.49
N SER A 22 -3.99 -1.35 -0.37
CA SER A 22 -4.34 -0.42 -1.45
C SER A 22 -3.15 0.48 -1.77
N CYS A 23 -3.07 0.94 -3.02
CA CYS A 23 -2.00 1.83 -3.45
C CYS A 23 -2.24 3.26 -2.93
N SER A 24 -1.42 3.68 -1.97
CA SER A 24 -1.26 5.06 -1.53
C SER A 24 0.05 5.58 -2.11
N TRP A 25 0.02 5.94 -3.39
CA TRP A 25 1.22 6.21 -4.17
C TRP A 25 2.25 7.07 -3.41
N PRO A 26 3.54 6.66 -3.36
CA PRO A 26 4.15 5.53 -4.07
C PRO A 26 4.15 4.19 -3.30
N ILE A 27 3.49 4.09 -2.14
CA ILE A 27 3.55 2.93 -1.25
C ILE A 27 2.20 2.21 -1.10
N CYS A 28 2.26 0.92 -0.79
CA CYS A 28 1.07 0.15 -0.45
C CYS A 28 0.75 0.28 1.05
N THR A 29 -0.51 0.56 1.37
CA THR A 29 -0.99 0.63 2.76
C THR A 29 -2.26 -0.19 2.98
N LYS A 30 -2.45 -0.76 4.18
CA LYS A 30 -3.73 -1.29 4.64
C LYS A 30 -4.55 -0.21 5.35
#